data_AF-A0A0F9F1R6-F1
#
_entry.id   AF-A0A0F9F1R6-F1
#
_cell.length_a   1.000
_cell.length_b   1.000
_cell.length_c   1.000
_cell.angle_alpha   90.00
_cell.angle_beta   90.00
_cell.angle_gamma   90.00
#
_symmetry.space_group_name_H-M   'P 1'
#
loop_
_entity.id
_entity.type
_entity.pdbx_description
1 polymer ?
#
loop_
_entity_poly.entity_id
_entity_poly.type
_entity_poly.pdbx_seq_one_letter_code
_entity_poly.pdbx_strand_id
1 'polypeptide(L)'
;DKKLGDARQKQGERNRRHRQLDAGQRAGPVEIIQSGCAIVAAEETEEEDAAAAEASEDEAAEAAAAGEGEGKAEGDKREAEEATAADYQKLLPEEVFGLYEAITHALSIPLCVYDNPATTQFVFSDELHGQIAQLPNVASIKIPGVPEDPLEARSRVERLRAQIPSHITVGISGDGCAANGLNAGCDAWYSVIGGVFPTTALAITRAAQAGNAQEATRLSERLQPLWALFSEFGGSLRVVAAAAQLQGLVEDPCLPLPLKALNKEGRQRLGELIDELGLS
;
A
#
# COMPACT_ATOMS: atom_id res chain seq x y z
N ASP A 1 2.42 35.23 -28.51
CA ASP A 1 3.38 34.15 -28.23
C ASP A 1 3.18 33.37 -26.94
N LYS A 2 2.91 33.96 -25.76
CA LYS A 2 2.65 33.17 -24.52
C LYS A 2 1.42 32.23 -24.61
N LYS A 3 0.30 32.72 -25.14
CA LYS A 3 -0.96 31.93 -25.24
C LYS A 3 -0.88 30.72 -26.20
N LEU A 4 0.03 30.71 -27.18
CA LEU A 4 0.22 29.56 -28.07
C LEU A 4 1.14 28.49 -27.46
N GLY A 5 2.01 28.86 -26.50
CA GLY A 5 2.84 27.92 -25.74
C GLY A 5 2.01 27.09 -24.78
N ASP A 6 1.14 27.74 -24.00
CA ASP A 6 0.27 27.08 -23.01
C ASP A 6 -0.73 26.11 -23.68
N ALA A 7 -1.25 26.45 -24.87
CA ALA A 7 -2.15 25.57 -25.60
C ALA A 7 -1.45 24.31 -26.15
N ARG A 8 -0.17 24.40 -26.54
CA ARG A 8 0.63 23.25 -27.00
C ARG A 8 1.06 22.35 -25.84
N GLN A 9 1.33 22.93 -24.67
CA GLN A 9 1.66 22.19 -23.45
C GLN A 9 0.45 21.41 -22.92
N LYS A 10 -0.73 22.06 -22.84
CA LYS A 10 -2.00 21.39 -22.47
C LYS A 10 -2.40 20.29 -23.45
N GLN A 11 -2.17 20.46 -24.76
CA GLN A 11 -2.42 19.43 -25.77
C GLN A 11 -1.44 18.24 -25.64
N GLY A 12 -0.18 18.51 -25.25
CA GLY A 12 0.83 17.49 -24.98
C GLY A 12 0.52 16.65 -23.73
N GLU A 13 0.05 17.28 -22.66
CA GLU A 13 -0.41 16.63 -21.42
C GLU A 13 -1.65 15.77 -21.66
N ARG A 14 -2.62 16.27 -22.45
CA ARG A 14 -3.84 15.52 -22.82
C ARG A 14 -3.52 14.28 -23.67
N ASN A 15 -2.57 14.38 -24.59
CA ASN A 15 -2.11 13.25 -25.42
C ASN A 15 -1.29 12.21 -24.64
N ARG A 16 -0.66 12.59 -23.52
CA ARG A 16 0.00 11.63 -22.60
C ARG A 16 -1.03 10.90 -21.72
N ARG A 17 -2.02 11.61 -21.18
CA ARG A 17 -3.12 11.02 -20.40
C ARG A 17 -3.94 10.00 -21.20
N HIS A 18 -4.23 10.26 -22.48
CA HIS A 18 -5.00 9.32 -23.30
C HIS A 18 -4.24 8.04 -23.69
N ARG A 19 -2.90 8.00 -23.63
CA ARG A 19 -2.14 6.74 -23.81
C ARG A 19 -2.09 5.87 -22.56
N GLN A 20 -2.39 6.44 -21.39
CA GLN A 20 -2.30 5.77 -20.09
C GLN A 20 -3.60 5.02 -19.74
N LEU A 21 -4.74 5.46 -20.27
CA LEU A 21 -6.09 4.96 -19.92
C LEU A 21 -6.55 3.71 -20.70
N ASP A 22 -5.80 3.25 -21.71
CA ASP A 22 -6.17 2.06 -22.51
C ASP A 22 -5.67 0.72 -21.91
N ALA A 23 -5.06 0.74 -20.71
CA ALA A 23 -4.60 -0.45 -20.02
C ALA A 23 -5.69 -0.94 -19.04
N GLY A 24 -6.59 -1.78 -19.55
CA GLY A 24 -7.75 -2.28 -18.80
C GLY A 24 -7.41 -2.94 -17.45
N GLN A 25 -7.92 -2.32 -16.39
CA GLN A 25 -8.26 -2.96 -15.13
C GLN A 25 -9.56 -2.28 -14.66
N ARG A 26 -10.67 -3.02 -14.67
CA ARG A 26 -11.93 -2.54 -14.09
C ARG A 26 -11.94 -2.92 -12.62
N ALA A 27 -11.47 -2.03 -11.76
CA ALA A 27 -11.81 -2.04 -10.34
C ALA A 27 -12.66 -0.79 -10.07
N GLY A 28 -13.83 -0.95 -9.47
CA GLY A 28 -14.63 0.18 -8.99
C GLY A 28 -14.03 0.79 -7.71
N PRO A 29 -14.63 1.86 -7.16
CA PRO A 29 -14.15 2.49 -5.92
C PRO A 29 -14.19 1.50 -4.74
N VAL A 30 -13.14 1.49 -3.91
CA VAL A 30 -12.93 0.61 -2.73
C VAL A 30 -12.68 1.51 -1.51
N GLU A 31 -13.41 1.33 -0.40
CA GLU A 31 -13.10 2.01 0.89
C GLU A 31 -12.17 1.09 1.67
N ILE A 32 -11.22 1.71 2.33
CA ILE A 32 -10.31 1.04 3.24
C ILE A 32 -10.58 1.64 4.62
N ILE A 33 -11.23 0.90 5.51
CA ILE A 33 -11.54 1.37 6.86
C ILE A 33 -10.44 1.00 7.83
N GLN A 34 -9.99 2.00 8.59
CA GLN A 34 -8.92 1.88 9.58
C GLN A 34 -9.36 1.66 11.02
N SER A 35 -8.75 0.68 11.68
CA SER A 35 -8.77 0.54 13.14
C SER A 35 -7.37 0.20 13.60
N GLY A 36 -6.73 1.13 14.34
CA GLY A 36 -5.51 0.95 15.14
C GLY A 36 -4.19 0.57 14.46
N CYS A 37 -4.23 -0.08 13.30
CA CYS A 37 -3.12 -0.83 12.72
C CYS A 37 -2.89 -0.42 11.25
N ALA A 38 -2.33 0.78 11.05
CA ALA A 38 -1.72 1.30 9.81
C ALA A 38 -2.51 1.16 8.48
N ILE A 39 -3.10 2.26 8.00
CA ILE A 39 -3.86 2.32 6.75
C ILE A 39 -3.36 3.46 5.87
N VAL A 40 -3.31 3.17 4.58
CA VAL A 40 -3.32 4.16 3.49
C VAL A 40 -4.15 3.54 2.35
N ALA A 41 -5.18 4.25 1.90
CA ALA A 41 -5.82 4.07 0.61
C ALA A 41 -5.15 4.96 -0.44
N ALA A 42 -5.00 4.45 -1.66
CA ALA A 42 -4.91 5.28 -2.85
C ALA A 42 -6.29 5.22 -3.51
N GLU A 43 -6.97 6.36 -3.59
CA GLU A 43 -8.16 6.53 -4.43
C GLU A 43 -7.76 6.40 -5.91
N GLU A 44 -8.57 5.68 -6.69
CA GLU A 44 -8.75 6.02 -8.11
C GLU A 44 -10.02 6.88 -8.22
N THR A 45 -9.83 8.20 -8.30
CA THR A 45 -10.87 9.12 -8.77
C THR A 45 -10.48 9.63 -10.16
N GLU A 46 -11.42 9.53 -11.10
CA GLU A 46 -11.31 10.20 -12.39
C GLU A 46 -11.34 11.73 -12.16
N GLU A 47 -10.24 12.38 -12.55
CA GLU A 47 -10.07 13.84 -12.67
C GLU A 47 -10.13 14.70 -11.38
N GLU A 48 -8.99 15.35 -11.14
CA GLU A 48 -8.68 16.47 -10.22
C GLU A 48 -8.04 16.11 -8.86
N ASP A 49 -6.84 16.65 -8.65
CA ASP A 49 -6.02 16.71 -7.43
C ASP A 49 -5.14 15.51 -7.02
N ALA A 50 -4.01 15.36 -7.72
CA ALA A 50 -2.87 14.50 -7.39
C ALA A 50 -2.04 14.99 -6.17
N ALA A 51 -2.67 15.56 -5.14
CA ALA A 51 -1.97 16.08 -3.97
C ALA A 51 -2.83 16.03 -2.70
N ALA A 52 -3.21 14.84 -2.24
CA ALA A 52 -3.77 14.65 -0.90
C ALA A 52 -3.66 13.18 -0.46
N ALA A 53 -2.50 12.77 0.06
CA ALA A 53 -2.36 11.51 0.80
C ALA A 53 -1.92 11.73 2.26
N GLU A 54 -1.95 12.98 2.74
CA GLU A 54 -1.43 13.35 4.06
C GLU A 54 -2.27 14.45 4.70
N ALA A 55 -3.42 14.08 5.26
CA ALA A 55 -4.12 14.89 6.27
C ALA A 55 -5.30 14.11 6.87
N SER A 56 -5.04 13.18 7.80
CA SER A 56 -6.03 12.81 8.83
C SER A 56 -5.40 11.92 9.91
N GLU A 57 -4.34 12.40 10.58
CA GLU A 57 -3.90 11.80 11.85
C GLU A 57 -4.59 12.43 13.07
N ASP A 58 -5.27 13.58 12.92
CA ASP A 58 -5.87 14.31 14.05
C ASP A 58 -7.27 13.81 14.47
N GLU A 59 -8.10 13.25 13.58
CA GLU A 59 -9.48 12.86 13.96
C GLU A 59 -9.61 11.47 14.61
N ALA A 60 -8.64 10.56 14.40
CA ALA A 60 -8.68 9.22 14.99
C ALA A 60 -8.29 9.20 16.48
N ALA A 61 -7.51 10.20 16.93
CA ALA A 61 -7.10 10.31 18.33
C ALA A 61 -8.24 10.79 19.25
N GLU A 62 -9.18 11.58 18.75
CA GLU A 62 -10.26 12.16 19.58
C GLU A 62 -11.39 11.16 19.84
N ALA A 63 -11.65 10.22 18.91
CA ALA A 63 -12.71 9.23 19.06
C ALA A 63 -12.41 8.12 20.10
N ALA A 64 -11.12 7.80 20.32
CA ALA A 64 -10.71 6.81 21.33
C ALA A 64 -10.74 7.35 22.77
N ALA A 65 -10.82 8.68 22.95
CA ALA A 65 -10.84 9.33 24.26
C ALA A 65 -12.26 9.58 24.81
N ALA A 66 -13.31 9.45 23.98
CA ALA A 66 -14.68 9.77 24.37
C ALA A 66 -15.46 8.53 24.85
N GLY A 67 -14.96 7.89 25.92
CA GLY A 67 -15.59 6.73 26.55
C GLY A 67 -15.55 6.82 28.08
N GLU A 68 -16.63 7.39 28.64
CA GLU A 68 -17.07 7.33 30.04
C GLU A 68 -16.47 8.32 31.09
N GLY A 69 -17.38 9.07 31.72
CA GLY A 69 -17.29 9.39 33.15
C GLY A 69 -17.38 10.87 33.55
N GLU A 70 -18.60 11.38 33.78
CA GLU A 70 -18.82 12.59 34.59
C GLU A 70 -18.26 12.40 36.01
N GLY A 71 -17.27 13.20 36.40
CA GLY A 71 -16.71 13.21 37.76
C GLY A 71 -15.96 14.50 38.07
N LYS A 72 -16.40 15.21 39.11
CA LYS A 72 -15.91 16.53 39.58
C LYS A 72 -14.40 16.61 39.82
N ALA A 73 -13.85 17.77 39.44
CA ALA A 73 -12.50 18.27 39.68
C ALA A 73 -12.06 18.32 41.16
N GLU A 74 -10.77 18.07 41.43
CA GLU A 74 -9.84 18.95 42.17
C GLU A 74 -8.40 18.37 42.22
N GLY A 75 -7.36 19.18 41.93
CA GLY A 75 -6.04 19.02 42.55
C GLY A 75 -4.85 18.41 41.76
N ASP A 76 -4.00 19.32 41.25
CA ASP A 76 -2.52 19.33 41.33
C ASP A 76 -1.63 18.35 40.51
N LYS A 77 -0.51 18.92 40.03
CA LYS A 77 0.69 18.36 39.36
C LYS A 77 0.59 17.93 37.89
N ARG A 78 1.11 18.82 37.03
CA ARG A 78 1.60 18.50 35.68
C ARG A 78 2.90 17.70 35.80
N GLU A 79 2.82 16.38 35.78
CA GLU A 79 3.92 15.50 35.41
C GLU A 79 3.77 15.15 33.93
N ALA A 80 4.90 15.05 33.23
CA ALA A 80 4.97 14.87 31.79
C ALA A 80 4.15 13.66 31.34
N GLU A 81 3.16 13.90 30.51
CA GLU A 81 2.34 12.88 29.87
C GLU A 81 3.21 12.22 28.79
N GLU A 82 3.63 10.99 29.07
CA GLU A 82 4.41 10.15 28.17
C GLU A 82 3.52 9.73 26.99
N ALA A 83 3.55 10.51 25.92
CA ALA A 83 2.87 10.20 24.67
C ALA A 83 3.73 9.23 23.85
N THR A 84 3.39 7.95 23.92
CA THR A 84 3.95 6.88 23.09
C THR A 84 2.99 6.57 21.95
N ALA A 85 3.49 6.62 20.72
CA ALA A 85 2.73 6.45 19.50
C ALA A 85 2.44 4.96 19.20
N ALA A 86 1.15 4.61 19.15
CA ALA A 86 0.50 3.44 18.56
C ALA A 86 0.81 2.01 19.11
N ASP A 87 -0.26 1.22 19.27
CA ASP A 87 -0.35 -0.22 19.59
C ASP A 87 0.19 -0.73 20.93
N TYR A 88 -0.46 -0.37 22.04
CA TYR A 88 -0.15 -0.96 23.35
C TYR A 88 -0.67 -2.39 23.54
N GLN A 89 -1.92 -2.66 23.15
CA GLN A 89 -2.60 -3.89 23.54
C GLN A 89 -2.61 -4.90 22.40
N LYS A 90 -2.06 -6.09 22.65
CA LYS A 90 -2.15 -7.21 21.71
C LYS A 90 -3.59 -7.68 21.60
N LEU A 91 -4.12 -7.65 20.38
CA LEU A 91 -5.45 -8.16 20.07
C LEU A 91 -5.45 -9.67 19.91
N LEU A 92 -6.55 -10.29 20.32
CA LEU A 92 -6.86 -11.70 20.10
C LEU A 92 -7.56 -11.88 18.73
N PRO A 93 -7.46 -13.06 18.10
CA PRO A 93 -8.09 -13.33 16.81
C PRO A 93 -9.60 -13.04 16.78
N GLU A 94 -10.33 -13.34 17.85
CA GLU A 94 -11.76 -13.07 17.99
C GLU A 94 -12.09 -11.58 18.03
N GLU A 95 -11.21 -10.76 18.59
CA GLU A 95 -11.37 -9.30 18.66
C GLU A 95 -11.15 -8.69 17.26
N VAL A 96 -10.14 -9.16 16.54
CA VAL A 96 -9.88 -8.76 15.15
C VAL A 96 -11.05 -9.18 14.25
N PHE A 97 -11.57 -10.40 14.40
CA PHE A 97 -12.76 -10.84 13.65
C PHE A 97 -13.97 -9.94 13.94
N GLY A 98 -14.28 -9.68 15.22
CA GLY A 98 -15.42 -8.85 15.62
C GLY A 98 -15.32 -7.42 15.10
N LEU A 99 -14.11 -6.87 15.01
CA LEU A 99 -13.85 -5.58 14.38
C LEU A 99 -14.20 -5.60 12.89
N TYR A 100 -13.71 -6.58 12.13
CA TYR A 100 -14.05 -6.71 10.70
C TYR A 100 -15.54 -6.95 10.49
N GLU A 101 -16.19 -7.72 11.36
CA GLU A 101 -17.64 -7.94 11.32
C GLU A 101 -18.40 -6.62 11.50
N ALA A 102 -18.05 -5.82 12.51
CA ALA A 102 -18.69 -4.52 12.74
C ALA A 102 -18.49 -3.56 11.56
N ILE A 103 -17.26 -3.47 11.03
CA ILE A 103 -16.91 -2.61 9.89
C ILE A 103 -17.69 -3.02 8.63
N THR A 104 -17.67 -4.30 8.29
CA THR A 104 -18.28 -4.81 7.06
C THR A 104 -19.80 -4.63 7.01
N HIS A 105 -20.47 -4.64 8.16
CA HIS A 105 -21.91 -4.34 8.26
C HIS A 105 -22.23 -2.85 8.12
N ALA A 106 -21.31 -1.97 8.50
CA ALA A 106 -21.48 -0.52 8.35
C ALA A 106 -21.09 -0.02 6.95
N LEU A 107 -20.23 -0.77 6.25
CA LEU A 107 -19.72 -0.42 4.93
C LEU A 107 -20.77 -0.53 3.82
N SER A 108 -20.70 0.41 2.88
CA SER A 108 -21.50 0.40 1.66
C SER A 108 -20.71 0.08 0.40
N ILE A 109 -19.38 -0.01 0.51
CA ILE A 109 -18.48 -0.29 -0.61
C ILE A 109 -17.47 -1.39 -0.26
N PRO A 110 -16.76 -1.96 -1.25
CA PRO A 110 -15.86 -3.08 -1.04
C PRO A 110 -14.73 -2.78 -0.06
N LEU A 111 -14.39 -3.77 0.77
CA LEU A 111 -13.29 -3.75 1.74
C LEU A 111 -12.12 -4.62 1.27
N CYS A 112 -10.91 -4.08 1.38
CA CYS A 112 -9.67 -4.86 1.30
C CYS A 112 -9.10 -5.07 2.70
N VAL A 113 -8.98 -6.34 3.12
CA VAL A 113 -8.27 -6.72 4.34
C VAL A 113 -6.76 -6.51 4.12
N TYR A 114 -6.05 -5.93 5.09
CA TYR A 114 -4.60 -5.74 5.00
C TYR A 114 -3.86 -6.44 6.13
N ASP A 115 -3.09 -7.46 5.78
CA ASP A 115 -2.18 -8.16 6.69
C ASP A 115 -0.78 -7.55 6.58
N ASN A 116 -0.32 -6.90 7.66
CA ASN A 116 0.99 -6.27 7.74
C ASN A 116 1.61 -6.43 9.14
N PRO A 117 2.12 -7.63 9.48
CA PRO A 117 2.59 -7.93 10.83
C PRO A 117 3.80 -7.07 11.23
N ALA A 118 4.56 -6.56 10.26
CA ALA A 118 5.72 -5.70 10.50
C ALA A 118 5.36 -4.38 11.19
N THR A 119 4.17 -3.83 10.92
CA THR A 119 3.72 -2.56 11.53
C THR A 119 2.66 -2.77 12.61
N THR A 120 1.83 -3.80 12.48
CA THR A 120 0.65 -4.03 13.34
C THR A 120 0.93 -4.93 14.54
N GLN A 121 2.05 -5.67 14.53
CA GLN A 121 2.37 -6.68 15.55
C GLN A 121 1.32 -7.80 15.71
N PHE A 122 0.34 -7.88 14.80
CA PHE A 122 -0.66 -8.93 14.72
C PHE A 122 -0.35 -9.85 13.53
N VAL A 123 -0.40 -11.16 13.75
CA VAL A 123 -0.15 -12.16 12.72
C VAL A 123 -1.46 -12.88 12.40
N PHE A 124 -1.96 -12.69 11.19
CA PHE A 124 -3.15 -13.39 10.73
C PHE A 124 -2.85 -14.88 10.48
N SER A 125 -3.75 -15.74 10.93
CA SER A 125 -3.78 -17.14 10.49
C SER A 125 -4.54 -17.27 9.17
N ASP A 126 -4.33 -18.38 8.45
CA ASP A 126 -5.13 -18.67 7.25
C ASP A 126 -6.61 -18.87 7.59
N GLU A 127 -6.89 -19.46 8.76
CA GLU A 127 -8.24 -19.66 9.28
C GLU A 127 -8.96 -18.31 9.45
N LEU A 128 -8.28 -17.33 10.08
CA LEU A 128 -8.85 -16.01 10.32
C LEU A 128 -9.08 -15.25 9.01
N HIS A 129 -8.15 -15.35 8.05
CA HIS A 129 -8.37 -14.83 6.70
C HIS A 129 -9.62 -15.44 6.05
N GLY A 130 -9.77 -16.77 6.15
CA GLY A 130 -10.92 -17.49 5.62
C GLY A 130 -12.23 -17.05 6.27
N GLN A 131 -12.25 -16.88 7.59
CA GLN A 131 -13.41 -16.37 8.34
C GLN A 131 -13.80 -14.96 7.93
N ILE A 132 -12.83 -14.03 7.90
CA ILE A 132 -13.08 -12.63 7.51
C ILE A 132 -13.56 -12.56 6.05
N ALA A 133 -13.02 -13.39 5.16
CA ALA A 133 -13.43 -13.41 3.75
C ALA A 133 -14.90 -13.85 3.51
N GLN A 134 -15.58 -14.41 4.51
CA GLN A 134 -17.03 -14.72 4.43
C GLN A 134 -17.93 -13.55 4.82
N LEU A 135 -17.36 -12.49 5.41
CA LEU A 135 -18.12 -11.31 5.80
C LEU A 135 -18.61 -10.53 4.57
N PRO A 136 -19.73 -9.78 4.68
CA PRO A 136 -20.21 -8.96 3.58
C PRO A 136 -19.18 -7.90 3.18
N ASN A 137 -19.26 -7.41 1.95
CA ASN A 137 -18.42 -6.33 1.41
C ASN A 137 -16.90 -6.61 1.35
N VAL A 138 -16.36 -7.67 1.95
CA VAL A 138 -14.97 -8.06 1.71
C VAL A 138 -14.83 -8.40 0.22
N ALA A 139 -13.80 -7.86 -0.42
CA ALA A 139 -13.53 -8.09 -1.84
C ALA A 139 -12.09 -8.52 -2.10
N SER A 140 -11.17 -8.22 -1.18
CA SER A 140 -9.78 -8.62 -1.32
C SER A 140 -9.08 -8.82 0.02
N ILE A 141 -8.02 -9.62 -0.01
CA ILE A 141 -7.04 -9.76 1.06
C ILE A 141 -5.66 -9.43 0.50
N LYS A 142 -5.00 -8.43 1.09
CA LYS A 142 -3.61 -8.05 0.82
C LYS A 142 -2.71 -8.72 1.86
N ILE A 143 -1.91 -9.70 1.41
CA ILE A 143 -0.99 -10.45 2.26
C ILE A 143 0.45 -9.90 2.21
N PRO A 144 1.28 -10.15 3.24
CA PRO A 144 2.71 -9.87 3.20
C PRO A 144 3.44 -10.83 2.25
N GLY A 145 4.77 -10.66 2.16
CA GLY A 145 5.64 -11.54 1.37
C GLY A 145 5.40 -13.03 1.59
N VAL A 146 5.51 -13.82 0.52
CA VAL A 146 5.50 -15.29 0.54
C VAL A 146 6.92 -15.84 0.72
N PRO A 147 7.10 -17.12 1.14
CA PRO A 147 8.41 -17.76 1.22
C PRO A 147 9.22 -17.61 -0.07
N GLU A 148 10.55 -17.47 0.03
CA GLU A 148 11.41 -17.27 -1.14
C GLU A 148 11.44 -18.47 -2.09
N ASP A 149 11.33 -19.69 -1.55
CA ASP A 149 11.25 -20.90 -2.38
C ASP A 149 9.93 -20.92 -3.19
N PRO A 150 9.98 -21.04 -4.53
CA PRO A 150 8.78 -20.97 -5.36
C PRO A 150 7.74 -22.08 -5.08
N LEU A 151 8.16 -23.27 -4.64
CA LEU A 151 7.24 -24.36 -4.32
C LEU A 151 6.56 -24.13 -2.97
N GLU A 152 7.31 -23.63 -1.99
CA GLU A 152 6.75 -23.22 -0.70
C GLU A 152 5.79 -22.03 -0.85
N ALA A 153 6.14 -21.05 -1.68
CA ALA A 153 5.30 -19.91 -2.02
C ALA A 153 3.97 -20.36 -2.62
N ARG A 154 4.02 -21.22 -3.65
CA ARG A 154 2.82 -21.80 -4.26
C ARG A 154 1.98 -22.56 -3.24
N SER A 155 2.62 -23.43 -2.45
CA SER A 155 1.93 -24.22 -1.43
C SER A 155 1.24 -23.32 -0.38
N ARG A 156 1.87 -22.21 0.01
CA ARG A 156 1.31 -21.22 0.94
C ARG A 156 0.08 -20.53 0.36
N VAL A 157 0.15 -20.10 -0.90
CA VAL A 157 -0.96 -19.42 -1.59
C VAL A 157 -2.11 -20.38 -1.83
N GLU A 158 -1.84 -21.63 -2.26
CA GLU A 158 -2.87 -22.66 -2.44
C GLU A 158 -3.63 -22.98 -1.14
N ARG A 159 -2.92 -23.13 -0.01
CA ARG A 159 -3.56 -23.35 1.30
C ARG A 159 -4.46 -22.20 1.74
N LEU A 160 -4.04 -20.96 1.49
CA LEU A 160 -4.84 -19.77 1.78
C LEU A 160 -6.07 -19.69 0.87
N ARG A 161 -5.86 -19.91 -0.44
CA ARG A 161 -6.89 -19.87 -1.46
C ARG A 161 -7.98 -20.90 -1.25
N ALA A 162 -7.65 -22.06 -0.70
CA ALA A 162 -8.63 -23.09 -0.33
C ALA A 162 -9.64 -22.63 0.75
N GLN A 163 -9.32 -21.58 1.52
CA GLN A 163 -10.16 -21.05 2.61
C GLN A 163 -10.92 -19.79 2.22
N ILE A 164 -10.59 -19.18 1.06
CA ILE A 164 -11.15 -17.90 0.63
C ILE A 164 -12.10 -18.12 -0.55
N PRO A 165 -13.32 -17.53 -0.55
CA PRO A 165 -14.23 -17.63 -1.68
C PRO A 165 -13.58 -17.13 -2.99
N SER A 166 -13.86 -17.80 -4.10
CA SER A 166 -13.19 -17.55 -5.39
C SER A 166 -13.40 -16.15 -5.98
N HIS A 167 -14.40 -15.40 -5.50
CA HIS A 167 -14.67 -14.03 -5.93
C HIS A 167 -13.89 -12.98 -5.12
N ILE A 168 -13.21 -13.39 -4.05
CA ILE A 168 -12.37 -12.53 -3.21
C ILE A 168 -10.92 -12.68 -3.67
N THR A 169 -10.31 -11.59 -4.10
CA THR A 169 -8.91 -11.63 -4.56
C THR A 169 -7.93 -11.81 -3.40
N VAL A 170 -6.82 -12.50 -3.62
CA VAL A 170 -5.63 -12.45 -2.75
C VAL A 170 -4.53 -11.75 -3.49
N GLY A 171 -4.10 -10.60 -2.98
CA GLY A 171 -2.99 -9.84 -3.56
C GLY A 171 -1.76 -9.83 -2.67
N ILE A 172 -0.59 -9.77 -3.31
CA ILE A 172 0.71 -9.70 -2.66
C ILE A 172 1.11 -8.25 -2.41
N SER A 173 1.71 -7.99 -1.26
CA SER A 173 2.39 -6.74 -0.94
C SER A 173 3.90 -6.96 -0.75
N GLY A 174 4.65 -5.86 -0.69
CA GLY A 174 6.11 -5.90 -0.66
C GLY A 174 6.65 -6.08 -2.06
N ASP A 175 7.10 -4.99 -2.68
CA ASP A 175 7.44 -4.98 -4.10
C ASP A 175 8.55 -5.99 -4.47
N GLY A 176 9.53 -6.20 -3.59
CA GLY A 176 10.57 -7.21 -3.79
C GLY A 176 10.05 -8.65 -3.84
N CYS A 177 8.88 -8.92 -3.25
CA CYS A 177 8.25 -10.23 -3.21
C CYS A 177 7.21 -10.43 -4.33
N ALA A 178 6.89 -9.39 -5.10
CA ALA A 178 5.74 -9.37 -5.98
C ALA A 178 5.78 -10.44 -7.08
N ALA A 179 6.92 -10.58 -7.78
CA ALA A 179 7.06 -11.60 -8.81
C ALA A 179 6.86 -13.01 -8.26
N ASN A 180 7.36 -13.29 -7.06
CA ASN A 180 7.20 -14.60 -6.43
C ASN A 180 5.73 -14.84 -6.03
N GLY A 181 5.07 -13.86 -5.41
CA GLY A 181 3.64 -13.96 -5.05
C GLY A 181 2.73 -14.15 -6.26
N LEU A 182 2.94 -13.38 -7.33
CA LEU A 182 2.18 -13.52 -8.58
C LEU A 182 2.42 -14.89 -9.24
N ASN A 183 3.67 -15.36 -9.30
CA ASN A 183 4.01 -16.69 -9.82
C ASN A 183 3.45 -17.84 -8.96
N ALA A 184 3.24 -17.58 -7.66
CA ALA A 184 2.64 -18.51 -6.72
C ALA A 184 1.11 -18.57 -6.81
N GLY A 185 0.47 -17.61 -7.52
CA GLY A 185 -0.97 -17.60 -7.76
C GLY A 185 -1.74 -16.47 -7.07
N CYS A 186 -1.08 -15.43 -6.54
CA CYS A 186 -1.78 -14.23 -6.10
C CYS A 186 -2.43 -13.52 -7.30
N ASP A 187 -3.65 -13.03 -7.11
CA ASP A 187 -4.50 -12.40 -8.12
C ASP A 187 -4.04 -10.97 -8.45
N ALA A 188 -3.45 -10.28 -7.47
CA ALA A 188 -3.10 -8.86 -7.56
C ALA A 188 -1.75 -8.56 -6.89
N TRP A 189 -1.18 -7.39 -7.22
CA TRP A 189 -0.01 -6.82 -6.56
C TRP A 189 -0.32 -5.42 -6.05
N TYR A 190 -0.26 -5.25 -4.74
CA TYR A 190 -0.38 -3.97 -4.06
C TYR A 190 1.00 -3.32 -3.98
N SER A 191 1.27 -2.44 -4.94
CA SER A 191 2.62 -1.93 -5.21
C SER A 191 2.76 -0.44 -4.89
N VAL A 192 3.89 -0.05 -4.32
CA VAL A 192 4.25 1.37 -4.29
C VAL A 192 5.02 1.79 -5.54
N ILE A 193 5.86 0.90 -6.11
CA ILE A 193 6.52 1.21 -7.39
C ILE A 193 5.55 1.24 -8.56
N GLY A 194 4.39 0.59 -8.48
CA GLY A 194 3.34 0.67 -9.49
C GLY A 194 2.80 2.10 -9.67
N GLY A 195 2.81 2.92 -8.60
CA GLY A 195 2.38 4.31 -8.65
C GLY A 195 3.39 5.25 -9.30
N VAL A 196 4.70 4.95 -9.22
CA VAL A 196 5.78 5.83 -9.72
C VAL A 196 6.40 5.30 -11.01
N PHE A 197 6.49 3.99 -11.16
CA PHE A 197 7.10 3.27 -12.30
C PHE A 197 6.13 2.25 -12.92
N PRO A 198 4.94 2.68 -13.39
CA PRO A 198 3.85 1.76 -13.79
C PRO A 198 4.25 0.82 -14.94
N THR A 199 5.03 1.29 -15.92
CA THR A 199 5.48 0.45 -17.05
C THR A 199 6.30 -0.75 -16.57
N THR A 200 7.19 -0.52 -15.60
CA THR A 200 8.06 -1.56 -15.02
C THR A 200 7.24 -2.56 -14.21
N ALA A 201 6.37 -2.07 -13.32
CA ALA A 201 5.49 -2.92 -12.53
C ALA A 201 4.58 -3.77 -13.43
N LEU A 202 3.97 -3.15 -14.45
CA LEU A 202 3.08 -3.83 -15.39
C LEU A 202 3.78 -4.91 -16.21
N ALA A 203 5.06 -4.72 -16.56
CA ALA A 203 5.84 -5.74 -17.26
C ALA A 203 6.01 -7.01 -16.42
N ILE A 204 6.30 -6.86 -15.12
CA ILE A 204 6.40 -7.99 -14.17
C ILE A 204 5.05 -8.69 -14.06
N THR A 205 3.98 -7.94 -13.81
CA THR A 205 2.62 -8.48 -13.65
C THR A 205 2.17 -9.26 -14.89
N ARG A 206 2.36 -8.69 -16.08
CA ARG A 206 1.99 -9.34 -17.35
C ARG A 206 2.80 -10.60 -17.63
N ALA A 207 4.09 -10.61 -17.30
CA ALA A 207 4.93 -11.80 -17.44
C ALA A 207 4.40 -12.95 -16.55
N ALA A 208 4.06 -12.66 -15.29
CA ALA A 208 3.48 -13.65 -14.39
C ALA A 208 2.10 -14.14 -14.86
N GLN A 209 1.20 -13.22 -15.25
CA GLN A 209 -0.14 -13.55 -15.78
C GLN A 209 -0.10 -14.38 -17.07
N ALA A 210 0.93 -14.17 -17.91
CA ALA A 210 1.16 -14.98 -19.11
C ALA A 210 1.76 -16.36 -18.82
N GLY A 211 1.97 -16.72 -17.54
CA GLY A 211 2.62 -17.96 -17.12
C GLY A 211 4.14 -17.96 -17.35
N ASN A 212 4.74 -16.82 -17.71
CA ASN A 212 6.18 -16.69 -17.91
C ASN A 212 6.88 -16.34 -16.60
N ALA A 213 6.90 -17.31 -15.69
CA ALA A 213 7.43 -17.13 -14.34
C ALA A 213 8.91 -16.70 -14.32
N GLN A 214 9.72 -17.24 -15.23
CA GLN A 214 11.14 -16.90 -15.34
C GLN A 214 11.34 -15.43 -15.73
N GLU A 215 10.54 -14.91 -16.65
CA GLU A 215 10.63 -13.50 -17.06
C GLU A 215 10.16 -12.57 -15.95
N ALA A 216 9.07 -12.91 -15.23
CA ALA A 216 8.62 -12.13 -14.08
C ALA A 216 9.71 -12.03 -13.01
N THR A 217 10.36 -13.16 -12.69
CA THR A 217 11.49 -13.20 -11.75
C THR A 217 12.67 -12.38 -12.26
N ARG A 218 13.09 -12.56 -13.51
CA ARG A 218 14.21 -11.82 -14.11
C ARG A 218 13.97 -10.31 -14.10
N LEU A 219 12.75 -9.86 -14.39
CA LEU A 219 12.38 -8.45 -14.35
C LEU A 219 12.42 -7.89 -12.92
N SER A 220 11.97 -8.65 -11.93
CA SER A 220 12.07 -8.26 -10.52
C SER A 220 13.51 -8.25 -10.01
N GLU A 221 14.33 -9.23 -10.40
CA GLU A 221 15.75 -9.32 -10.03
C GLU A 221 16.57 -8.14 -10.55
N ARG A 222 16.20 -7.56 -11.68
CA ARG A 222 16.82 -6.31 -12.16
C ARG A 222 16.64 -5.15 -11.18
N LEU A 223 15.58 -5.16 -10.37
CA LEU A 223 15.27 -4.11 -9.39
C LEU A 223 15.93 -4.35 -8.02
N GLN A 224 16.76 -5.37 -7.84
CA GLN A 224 17.46 -5.66 -6.58
C GLN A 224 18.19 -4.45 -5.97
N PRO A 225 18.87 -3.57 -6.73
CA PRO A 225 19.48 -2.37 -6.16
C PRO A 225 18.46 -1.41 -5.52
N LEU A 226 17.24 -1.32 -6.08
CA LEU A 226 16.16 -0.52 -5.52
C LEU A 226 15.58 -1.17 -4.26
N TRP A 227 15.42 -2.50 -4.25
CA TRP A 227 14.99 -3.24 -3.05
C TRP A 227 15.97 -3.09 -1.89
N ALA A 228 17.28 -3.15 -2.18
CA ALA A 228 18.31 -2.90 -1.19
C ALA A 228 18.21 -1.47 -0.61
N LEU A 229 17.89 -0.48 -1.45
CA LEU A 229 17.66 0.89 -1.01
C LEU A 229 16.42 1.00 -0.10
N PHE A 230 15.33 0.29 -0.40
CA PHE A 230 14.16 0.23 0.48
C PHE A 230 14.55 -0.34 1.86
N SER A 231 15.28 -1.46 1.90
CA SER A 231 15.73 -2.06 3.17
C SER A 231 16.62 -1.12 3.98
N GLU A 232 17.54 -0.41 3.32
CA GLU A 232 18.45 0.55 3.96
C GLU A 232 17.71 1.73 4.63
N PHE A 233 16.62 2.21 4.02
CA PHE A 233 15.84 3.33 4.53
C PHE A 233 14.60 2.92 5.35
N GLY A 234 14.56 1.66 5.81
CA GLY A 234 13.51 1.16 6.70
C GLY A 234 12.15 1.02 6.03
N GLY A 235 12.13 0.78 4.71
CA GLY A 235 10.93 0.60 3.91
C GLY A 235 10.89 1.50 2.68
N SER A 236 9.80 1.38 1.93
CA SER A 236 9.67 2.03 0.62
C SER A 236 9.25 3.50 0.68
N LEU A 237 8.54 3.92 1.73
CA LEU A 237 7.88 5.24 1.82
C LEU A 237 8.80 6.40 1.45
N ARG A 238 9.96 6.51 2.11
CA ARG A 238 10.93 7.61 1.88
C ARG A 238 11.53 7.57 0.49
N VAL A 239 11.79 6.36 -0.02
CA VAL A 239 12.42 6.16 -1.31
C VAL A 239 11.44 6.48 -2.44
N VAL A 240 10.18 6.05 -2.32
CA VAL A 240 9.14 6.31 -3.33
C VAL A 240 8.71 7.77 -3.33
N ALA A 241 8.60 8.42 -2.17
CA ALA A 241 8.38 9.86 -2.08
C ALA A 241 9.48 10.66 -2.80
N ALA A 242 10.75 10.33 -2.54
CA ALA A 242 11.88 10.95 -3.22
C ALA A 242 11.90 10.62 -4.73
N ALA A 243 11.51 9.41 -5.13
CA ALA A 243 11.40 9.03 -6.54
C ALA A 243 10.32 9.86 -7.25
N ALA A 244 9.14 10.02 -6.63
CA ALA A 244 8.06 10.84 -7.15
C ALA A 244 8.49 12.31 -7.34
N GLN A 245 9.24 12.87 -6.39
CA GLN A 245 9.83 14.20 -6.53
C GLN A 245 10.85 14.29 -7.67
N LEU A 246 11.75 13.31 -7.79
CA LEU A 246 12.75 13.26 -8.86
C LEU A 246 12.11 13.14 -10.25
N GLN A 247 10.96 12.45 -10.33
CA GLN A 247 10.14 12.32 -11.54
C GLN A 247 9.21 13.53 -11.78
N GLY A 248 9.20 14.52 -10.87
CA GLY A 248 8.35 15.71 -10.97
C GLY A 248 6.86 15.44 -10.82
N LEU A 249 6.48 14.34 -10.16
CA LEU A 249 5.08 13.96 -9.90
C LEU A 249 4.49 14.70 -8.71
N VAL A 250 5.33 15.11 -7.75
CA VAL A 250 4.93 15.84 -6.53
C VAL A 250 5.95 16.93 -6.21
N GLU A 251 5.52 17.94 -5.44
CA GLU A 251 6.37 19.04 -4.98
C GLU A 251 7.16 18.67 -3.69
N ASP A 252 8.03 19.56 -3.22
CA ASP A 252 8.75 19.42 -1.96
C ASP A 252 8.23 20.43 -0.92
N PRO A 253 7.98 20.04 0.34
CA PRO A 253 8.05 18.67 0.89
C PRO A 253 6.82 17.80 0.51
N CYS A 254 6.99 16.47 0.46
CA CYS A 254 5.92 15.51 0.16
C CYS A 254 5.80 14.37 1.20
N LEU A 255 6.34 14.59 2.41
CA LEU A 255 6.18 13.69 3.55
C LEU A 255 5.69 14.51 4.74
N PRO A 256 4.84 13.95 5.62
CA PRO A 256 4.26 14.68 6.71
C PRO A 256 5.25 14.63 7.88
N LEU A 257 5.22 15.62 8.76
CA LEU A 257 5.95 15.50 10.00
C LEU A 257 5.33 14.35 10.84
N PRO A 258 6.12 13.51 11.55
CA PRO A 258 7.57 13.62 11.79
C PRO A 258 8.46 12.83 10.81
N LEU A 259 7.92 12.33 9.69
CA LEU A 259 8.70 11.62 8.69
C LEU A 259 9.73 12.55 8.04
N LYS A 260 10.88 11.98 7.71
CA LYS A 260 12.00 12.70 7.10
C LYS A 260 12.26 12.14 5.72
N ALA A 261 12.41 13.05 4.75
CA ALA A 261 12.86 12.72 3.40
C ALA A 261 14.27 12.11 3.40
N LEU A 262 14.64 11.49 2.28
CA LEU A 262 16.02 11.05 2.07
C LEU A 262 16.98 12.22 2.18
N ASN A 263 18.15 11.97 2.76
CA ASN A 263 19.23 12.96 2.76
C ASN A 263 19.77 13.17 1.32
N LYS A 264 20.65 14.17 1.14
CA LYS A 264 21.21 14.51 -0.17
C LYS A 264 21.89 13.32 -0.87
N GLU A 265 22.64 12.52 -0.12
CA GLU A 265 23.35 11.34 -0.63
C GLU A 265 22.37 10.25 -1.10
N GLY A 266 21.35 9.93 -0.29
CA GLY A 266 20.32 8.97 -0.62
C GLY A 266 19.50 9.39 -1.84
N ARG A 267 19.17 10.69 -1.95
CA ARG A 267 18.46 11.24 -3.12
C ARG A 267 19.33 11.18 -4.38
N GLN A 268 20.63 11.47 -4.28
CA GLN A 268 21.56 11.35 -5.41
C GLN A 268 21.66 9.90 -5.89
N ARG A 269 21.90 8.96 -4.96
CA ARG A 269 21.98 7.52 -5.27
C ARG A 269 20.69 6.99 -5.88
N LEU A 270 19.52 7.44 -5.41
CA LEU A 270 18.24 7.09 -6.00
C LEU A 270 18.11 7.59 -7.44
N GLY A 271 18.54 8.82 -7.73
CA GLY A 271 18.55 9.36 -9.09
C GLY A 271 19.42 8.53 -10.04
N GLU A 272 20.64 8.19 -9.61
CA GLU A 272 21.55 7.31 -10.37
C GLU A 272 20.90 5.94 -10.64
N LEU A 273 20.26 5.33 -9.63
CA LEU A 273 19.55 4.06 -9.79
C LEU A 273 18.35 4.14 -10.74
N ILE A 274 17.60 5.23 -10.72
CA ILE A 274 16.47 5.45 -11.65
C ILE A 274 16.98 5.42 -13.10
N ASP A 275 18.09 6.10 -13.38
CA ASP A 275 18.70 6.15 -14.71
C ASP A 275 19.28 4.80 -15.13
N GLU A 276 20.03 4.13 -14.24
CA GLU A 276 20.64 2.81 -14.51
C GLU A 276 19.59 1.73 -14.77
N LEU A 277 18.47 1.77 -14.06
CA LEU A 277 17.38 0.81 -14.20
C LEU A 277 16.43 1.16 -15.36
N GLY A 278 16.54 2.36 -15.94
CA GLY A 278 15.67 2.86 -17.01
C GLY A 278 14.24 3.05 -16.53
N LEU A 279 14.06 3.68 -15.38
CA LEU A 279 12.76 3.90 -14.72
C LEU A 279 12.13 5.28 -15.02
N SER A 280 12.80 6.12 -15.80
CA SER A 280 12.37 7.45 -16.23
C SER A 280 11.50 7.46 -17.50
#